data_AF-A0A6I7LZ79-F1
#
_entry.id   AF-A0A6I7LZ79-F1
#
_cell.length_a   1.000
_cell.length_b   1.000
_cell.length_c   1.000
_cell.angle_alpha   90.00
_cell.angle_beta   90.00
_cell.angle_gamma   90.00
#
_symmetry.space_group_name_H-M   'P 1'
#
loop_
_entity.id
_entity.type
_entity.pdbx_description
1 polymer ?
#
loop_
_entity_poly.entity_id
_entity_poly.type
_entity_poly.pdbx_seq_one_letter_code
_entity_poly.pdbx_strand_id
1 'polypeptide(L)'
;MNLINIIFSNITFFQISALLGGALFFFMVGIRELKNENLQGLLFLVIGVFFVSAHGFLLWDLTQGHSGIYQMNLWFWLIKFLAPTLIILSLAFGVFHLLAARFKVAFVKIMYGLALIGMLFMVGPAWPVYLQGLMVLIWCGLWFEAELKTAR
;
A
#
# COMPACT_ATOMS: atom_id res chain seq x y z
N MET A 1 -25.58 3.23 -17.92
CA MET A 1 -24.95 2.97 -16.59
C MET A 1 -24.17 4.24 -16.23
N ASN A 2 -24.67 5.04 -15.29
CA ASN A 2 -24.13 6.39 -15.04
C ASN A 2 -22.75 6.32 -14.36
N LEU A 3 -21.85 7.24 -14.71
CA LEU A 3 -20.48 7.39 -14.18
C LEU A 3 -20.44 7.31 -12.64
N ILE A 4 -21.44 7.91 -11.99
CA ILE A 4 -21.64 7.90 -10.54
C ILE A 4 -21.81 6.47 -9.99
N ASN A 5 -22.61 5.61 -10.63
CA ASN A 5 -22.78 4.22 -10.20
C ASN A 5 -21.51 3.38 -10.39
N ILE A 6 -20.66 3.74 -11.35
CA ILE A 6 -19.34 3.10 -11.55
C ILE A 6 -18.37 3.53 -10.43
N ILE A 7 -18.38 4.81 -10.04
CA ILE A 7 -17.59 5.33 -8.92
C ILE A 7 -18.01 4.67 -7.60
N PHE A 8 -19.32 4.57 -7.34
CA PHE A 8 -19.84 3.91 -6.13
C PHE A 8 -19.62 2.39 -6.13
N SER A 9 -19.61 1.72 -7.29
CA SER A 9 -19.24 0.30 -7.37
C SER A 9 -17.76 0.02 -7.04
N ASN A 10 -16.90 1.04 -7.16
CA ASN A 10 -15.47 0.97 -6.82
C ASN A 10 -15.16 1.39 -5.38
N ILE A 11 -16.15 1.77 -4.57
CA ILE A 11 -15.90 2.22 -3.18
C ILE A 11 -15.21 1.15 -2.35
N THR A 12 -15.59 -0.11 -2.58
CA THR A 12 -15.00 -1.30 -1.94
C THR A 12 -13.51 -1.40 -2.24
N PHE A 13 -13.09 -1.13 -3.48
CA PHE A 13 -11.68 -1.14 -3.87
C PHE A 13 -10.89 -0.08 -3.09
N PHE A 14 -11.42 1.14 -3.00
CA PHE A 14 -10.78 2.22 -2.25
C PHE A 14 -10.74 1.92 -0.75
N GLN A 15 -11.80 1.34 -0.20
CA GLN A 15 -11.84 0.93 1.21
C GLN A 15 -10.78 -0.13 1.53
N ILE A 16 -10.69 -1.20 0.74
CA ILE A 16 -9.66 -2.24 0.90
C ILE A 16 -8.26 -1.64 0.81
N SER A 17 -8.01 -0.81 -0.22
CA SER A 17 -6.69 -0.20 -0.41
C SER A 17 -6.32 0.78 0.71
N ALA A 18 -7.31 1.51 1.25
CA ALA A 18 -7.14 2.43 2.36
C ALA A 18 -6.86 1.70 3.68
N LEU A 19 -7.54 0.58 3.95
CA LEU A 19 -7.27 -0.26 5.12
C LEU A 19 -5.84 -0.81 5.06
N LEU A 20 -5.41 -1.30 3.90
CA LEU A 20 -4.03 -1.74 3.68
C LEU A 20 -3.02 -0.58 3.83
N GLY A 21 -3.38 0.61 3.36
CA GLY A 21 -2.55 1.80 3.52
C GLY A 21 -2.38 2.22 4.97
N GLY A 22 -3.47 2.22 5.73
CA GLY A 22 -3.46 2.43 7.17
C GLY A 22 -2.57 1.41 7.88
N ALA A 23 -2.74 0.12 7.57
CA ALA A 23 -1.92 -0.95 8.12
C ALA A 23 -0.41 -0.71 7.89
N LEU A 24 0.00 -0.46 6.64
CA LEU A 24 1.40 -0.23 6.30
C LEU A 24 1.96 1.03 6.96
N PHE A 25 1.17 2.11 6.99
CA PHE A 25 1.55 3.35 7.67
C PHE A 25 1.82 3.11 9.16
N PHE A 26 0.87 2.48 9.85
CA PHE A 26 0.98 2.22 11.28
C PHE A 26 2.06 1.20 11.63
N PHE A 27 2.29 0.19 10.79
CA PHE A 27 3.44 -0.69 10.96
C PHE A 27 4.77 0.04 10.80
N MET A 28 4.89 0.90 9.79
CA MET A 28 6.12 1.65 9.59
C MET A 28 6.39 2.60 10.75
N VAL A 29 5.38 3.35 11.21
CA VAL A 29 5.50 4.21 12.40
C VAL A 29 5.81 3.38 13.65
N GLY A 30 5.12 2.26 13.86
CA GLY A 30 5.34 1.39 15.02
C GLY A 30 6.75 0.83 15.09
N ILE A 31 7.28 0.31 13.98
CA ILE A 31 8.66 -0.19 13.91
C ILE A 31 9.66 0.96 14.12
N ARG A 32 9.38 2.14 13.56
CA ARG A 32 10.23 3.32 13.73
C ARG A 32 10.32 3.75 15.19
N GLU A 33 9.20 3.87 15.88
CA GLU A 33 9.16 4.27 17.29
C GLU A 33 9.84 3.23 18.19
N LEU A 34 9.62 1.93 17.94
CA LEU A 34 10.32 0.86 18.68
C LEU A 34 11.83 0.91 18.49
N LYS A 35 12.31 1.21 17.28
CA LYS A 35 13.75 1.37 17.00
C LYS A 35 14.35 2.55 17.77
N ASN A 36 13.55 3.55 18.10
CA ASN A 36 13.92 4.70 18.92
C ASN A 36 13.62 4.48 20.42
N GLU A 37 13.46 3.22 20.84
CA GLU A 37 13.17 2.81 22.22
C GLU A 37 11.86 3.40 22.80
N ASN A 38 10.96 3.89 21.94
CA ASN A 38 9.66 4.42 22.35
C ASN A 38 8.59 3.31 22.35
N LEU A 39 8.10 2.96 23.53
CA LEU A 39 7.05 1.93 23.72
C LEU A 39 5.71 2.28 23.06
N GLN A 40 5.47 3.56 22.74
CA GLN A 40 4.29 3.97 21.93
C GLN A 40 4.26 3.26 20.57
N GLY A 41 5.41 2.79 20.07
CA GLY A 41 5.48 1.95 18.88
C GLY A 41 4.62 0.69 18.96
N LEU A 42 4.45 0.08 20.14
CA LEU A 42 3.58 -1.08 20.32
C LEU A 42 2.11 -0.75 20.02
N LEU A 43 1.64 0.44 20.43
CA LEU A 43 0.28 0.89 20.15
C LEU A 43 0.06 1.02 18.64
N PHE A 44 1.01 1.61 17.92
CA PHE A 44 0.94 1.73 16.46
C PHE A 44 0.98 0.35 15.78
N LEU A 45 1.76 -0.61 16.26
CA LEU A 45 1.71 -1.98 15.73
C LEU A 45 0.34 -2.64 15.93
N VAL A 46 -0.26 -2.50 17.12
CA VAL A 46 -1.60 -3.04 17.40
C VAL A 46 -2.65 -2.42 16.46
N ILE A 47 -2.60 -1.11 16.23
CA ILE A 47 -3.47 -0.44 15.27
C ILE A 47 -3.22 -0.99 13.85
N GLY A 48 -1.96 -1.19 13.46
CA GLY A 48 -1.61 -1.83 12.18
C GLY A 48 -2.24 -3.22 12.02
N VAL A 49 -2.15 -4.07 13.05
CA VAL A 49 -2.79 -5.40 13.07
C VAL A 49 -4.31 -5.29 12.93
N PHE A 50 -4.95 -4.32 13.60
CA PHE A 50 -6.38 -4.07 13.46
C PHE A 50 -6.76 -3.76 12.00
N PHE A 51 -6.02 -2.85 11.33
CA PHE A 51 -6.27 -2.52 9.93
C PHE A 51 -6.07 -3.71 8.98
N VAL A 52 -5.04 -4.54 9.20
CA VAL A 52 -4.85 -5.79 8.42
C VAL A 52 -6.01 -6.76 8.64
N SER A 53 -6.46 -6.89 9.89
CA SER A 53 -7.56 -7.80 10.24
C SER A 53 -8.87 -7.35 9.60
N ALA A 54 -9.18 -6.05 9.66
CA ALA A 54 -10.34 -5.46 9.00
C ALA A 54 -10.28 -5.63 7.47
N HIS A 55 -9.10 -5.42 6.88
CA HIS A 55 -8.85 -5.67 5.46
C HIS A 55 -9.08 -7.13 5.08
N GLY A 56 -8.56 -8.07 5.88
CA GLY A 56 -8.76 -9.52 5.68
C GLY A 56 -10.22 -9.94 5.80
N PHE A 57 -10.94 -9.41 6.79
CA PHE A 57 -12.37 -9.68 6.97
C PHE A 57 -13.19 -9.19 5.78
N LEU A 58 -12.93 -7.97 5.29
CA LEU A 58 -13.65 -7.40 4.16
C LEU A 58 -13.34 -8.15 2.85
N LEU A 59 -12.10 -8.63 2.67
CA LEU A 59 -11.75 -9.54 1.58
C LEU A 59 -12.49 -10.87 1.68
N TRP A 60 -12.58 -11.45 2.87
CA TRP A 60 -13.30 -12.69 3.10
C TRP A 60 -14.79 -12.56 2.77
N ASP A 61 -15.45 -11.50 3.24
CA ASP A 61 -16.85 -11.21 2.97
C ASP A 61 -17.13 -11.12 1.45
N LEU A 62 -16.26 -10.43 0.71
CA LEU A 62 -16.35 -10.32 -0.75
C LEU A 62 -16.19 -11.64 -1.49
N THR A 63 -15.45 -12.60 -0.93
CA THR A 63 -15.31 -13.94 -1.54
C THR A 63 -16.56 -14.81 -1.36
N GLN A 64 -17.40 -14.52 -0.36
CA GLN A 64 -18.61 -15.29 -0.04
C GLN A 64 -19.88 -14.72 -0.71
N GLY A 65 -19.93 -13.41 -0.97
CA GLY A 65 -21.09 -12.71 -1.51
C GLY A 65 -21.16 -12.63 -3.05
N HIS A 66 -21.70 -13.66 -3.70
CA HIS A 66 -22.23 -13.67 -5.08
C HIS A 66 -21.28 -13.37 -6.27
N SER A 67 -21.30 -14.33 -7.22
CA SER A 67 -20.59 -14.41 -8.52
C SER A 67 -19.12 -14.83 -8.45
N GLY A 68 -18.84 -16.06 -8.88
CA GLY A 68 -17.53 -16.71 -8.86
C GLY A 68 -16.49 -16.11 -9.82
N ILE A 69 -16.08 -14.86 -9.58
CA ILE A 69 -15.15 -14.13 -10.47
C ILE A 69 -13.84 -13.70 -9.76
N TYR A 70 -13.71 -13.87 -8.43
CA TYR A 70 -12.45 -13.56 -7.75
C TYR A 70 -11.82 -14.79 -7.11
N GLN A 71 -11.16 -15.62 -7.93
CA GLN A 71 -10.01 -16.39 -7.44
C GLN A 71 -8.88 -15.41 -7.15
N MET A 72 -8.99 -14.68 -6.03
CA MET A 72 -7.97 -13.73 -5.60
C MET A 72 -6.81 -14.51 -4.99
N ASN A 73 -5.87 -14.94 -5.84
CA ASN A 73 -4.62 -15.49 -5.36
C ASN A 73 -3.73 -14.36 -4.79
N LEU A 74 -2.73 -14.73 -3.99
CA LEU A 74 -1.80 -13.79 -3.36
C LEU A 74 -1.17 -12.82 -4.37
N TRP A 75 -0.77 -13.31 -5.55
CA TRP A 75 -0.10 -12.51 -6.57
C TRP A 75 -1.01 -11.43 -7.16
N PHE A 76 -2.27 -11.78 -7.45
CA PHE A 76 -3.28 -10.80 -7.85
C PHE A 76 -3.56 -9.79 -6.75
N TRP A 77 -3.60 -10.22 -5.49
CA TRP A 77 -3.79 -9.31 -4.36
C TRP A 77 -2.63 -8.29 -4.24
N LEU A 78 -1.39 -8.74 -4.41
CA LEU A 78 -0.20 -7.87 -4.38
C LEU A 78 -0.28 -6.78 -5.46
N ILE A 79 -0.60 -7.16 -6.69
CA ILE A 79 -0.67 -6.21 -7.81
C ILE A 79 -1.87 -5.29 -7.68
N LYS A 80 -3.04 -5.84 -7.31
CA LYS A 80 -4.31 -5.10 -7.32
C LYS A 80 -4.47 -4.17 -6.13
N PHE A 81 -3.96 -4.51 -4.95
CA PHE A 81 -4.14 -3.70 -3.73
C PHE A 81 -2.82 -3.15 -3.21
N LEU A 82 -1.82 -4.02 -3.00
CA LEU A 82 -0.57 -3.58 -2.37
C LEU A 82 0.18 -2.54 -3.22
N ALA A 83 0.28 -2.74 -4.54
CA ALA A 83 0.96 -1.77 -5.40
C ALA A 83 0.29 -0.39 -5.41
N PRO A 84 -1.03 -0.25 -5.68
CA PRO A 84 -1.71 1.04 -5.57
C PRO A 84 -1.54 1.69 -4.19
N THR A 85 -1.63 0.92 -3.12
CA THR A 85 -1.42 1.43 -1.76
C THR A 85 -0.01 2.00 -1.57
N LEU A 86 1.04 1.28 -2.00
CA LEU A 86 2.44 1.75 -1.91
C LEU A 86 2.66 3.03 -2.72
N ILE A 87 2.08 3.10 -3.92
CA ILE A 87 2.15 4.29 -4.79
C ILE A 87 1.50 5.47 -4.08
N ILE A 88 0.27 5.31 -3.58
CA ILE A 88 -0.48 6.37 -2.89
C ILE A 88 0.28 6.84 -1.65
N LEU A 89 0.81 5.93 -0.83
CA LEU A 89 1.60 6.29 0.36
C LEU A 89 2.85 7.08 -0.02
N SER A 90 3.58 6.64 -1.06
CA SER A 90 4.79 7.31 -1.53
C SER A 90 4.50 8.73 -2.04
N LEU A 91 3.42 8.89 -2.80
CA LEU A 91 2.95 10.19 -3.29
C LEU A 91 2.49 11.08 -2.13
N ALA A 92 1.68 10.56 -1.21
CA ALA A 92 1.18 11.31 -0.05
C ALA A 92 2.33 11.82 0.83
N PHE A 93 3.31 10.96 1.14
CA PHE A 93 4.50 11.39 1.87
C PHE A 93 5.36 12.37 1.09
N GLY A 94 5.49 12.17 -0.22
CA GLY A 94 6.17 13.11 -1.11
C GLY A 94 5.56 14.50 -1.02
N VAL A 95 4.25 14.61 -1.17
CA VAL A 95 3.50 15.86 -1.04
C VAL A 95 3.64 16.46 0.37
N PHE A 96 3.51 15.65 1.42
CA PHE A 96 3.71 16.12 2.79
C PHE A 96 5.10 16.73 3.00
N HIS A 97 6.16 16.08 2.49
CA HIS A 97 7.52 16.61 2.59
C HIS A 97 7.73 17.86 1.73
N LEU A 98 7.02 17.98 0.60
CA LEU A 98 7.05 19.17 -0.24
C LEU A 98 6.47 20.36 0.52
N LEU A 99 5.32 20.17 1.17
CA LEU A 99 4.67 21.18 2.02
C LEU A 99 5.53 21.56 3.23
N ALA A 100 6.31 20.62 3.76
CA ALA A 100 7.29 20.87 4.83
C ALA A 100 8.61 21.49 4.34
N ALA A 101 8.68 22.01 3.11
CA ALA A 101 9.87 22.59 2.48
C ALA A 101 11.09 21.66 2.37
N ARG A 102 10.90 20.33 2.48
CA ARG A 102 11.94 19.31 2.35
C ARG A 102 12.00 18.76 0.93
N PHE A 103 12.27 19.64 -0.05
CA PHE A 103 12.17 19.36 -1.49
C PHE A 103 12.93 18.11 -1.94
N LYS A 104 14.17 17.90 -1.47
CA LYS A 104 14.97 16.73 -1.87
C LYS A 104 14.29 15.42 -1.47
N VAL A 105 13.79 15.35 -0.24
CA VAL A 105 13.13 14.15 0.30
C VAL A 105 11.77 13.94 -0.38
N ALA A 106 11.04 15.02 -0.61
CA ALA A 106 9.77 15.01 -1.33
C ALA A 106 9.93 14.41 -2.74
N PHE A 107 10.89 14.92 -3.51
CA PHE A 107 11.12 14.50 -4.89
C PHE A 107 11.47 13.01 -4.97
N VAL A 108 12.36 12.52 -4.09
CA VAL A 108 12.72 11.10 -4.04
C VAL A 108 11.49 10.22 -3.79
N LYS A 109 10.62 10.58 -2.83
CA LYS A 109 9.42 9.82 -2.51
C LYS A 109 8.39 9.82 -3.65
N ILE A 110 8.20 10.95 -4.33
CA ILE A 110 7.32 11.04 -5.50
C ILE A 110 7.87 10.17 -6.65
N MET A 111 9.16 10.31 -6.97
CA MET A 111 9.80 9.51 -8.01
C MET A 111 9.75 8.02 -7.70
N TYR A 112 9.87 7.64 -6.43
CA TYR A 112 9.76 6.25 -6.01
C TYR A 112 8.38 5.64 -6.32
N GLY A 113 7.30 6.39 -6.04
CA GLY A 113 5.94 5.97 -6.40
C GLY A 113 5.71 5.91 -7.91
N LEU A 114 6.19 6.92 -8.64
CA LEU A 114 6.09 6.95 -10.11
C LEU A 114 6.92 5.87 -10.80
N ALA A 115 8.08 5.51 -10.25
CA ALA A 115 8.93 4.44 -10.77
C ALA A 115 8.25 3.07 -10.65
N LEU A 116 7.50 2.81 -9.57
CA LEU A 116 6.69 1.59 -9.46
C LEU A 116 5.60 1.53 -10.53
N ILE A 117 4.91 2.66 -10.77
CA ILE A 117 3.92 2.76 -11.87
C ILE A 117 4.60 2.45 -13.21
N GLY A 118 5.73 3.11 -13.48
CA GLY A 118 6.49 2.93 -14.72
C GLY A 118 6.92 1.47 -14.91
N MET A 119 7.43 0.82 -13.87
CA MET A 119 7.83 -0.59 -13.94
C MET A 119 6.64 -1.52 -14.20
N LEU A 120 5.53 -1.37 -13.47
CA LEU A 120 4.32 -2.17 -13.70
C LEU A 120 3.79 -1.97 -15.13
N PHE A 121 3.86 -0.75 -15.65
CA PHE A 121 3.45 -0.45 -17.02
C PHE A 121 4.40 -1.05 -18.07
N MET A 122 5.72 -0.95 -17.88
CA MET A 122 6.73 -1.50 -18.80
C MET A 122 6.69 -3.03 -18.85
N VAL A 123 6.49 -3.67 -17.70
CA VAL A 123 6.30 -5.12 -17.60
C VAL A 123 4.99 -5.52 -18.30
N GLY A 124 3.92 -4.78 -18.02
CA GLY A 124 2.64 -4.95 -18.68
C GLY A 124 1.97 -6.31 -18.40
N PRO A 125 0.80 -6.56 -19.01
CA PRO A 125 0.00 -7.75 -18.75
C PRO A 125 0.60 -9.05 -19.33
N ALA A 126 1.60 -8.93 -20.21
CA ALA A 126 2.22 -10.07 -20.89
C ALA A 126 3.12 -10.90 -19.95
N TRP A 127 3.61 -10.31 -18.86
CA TRP A 127 4.46 -11.01 -17.92
C TRP A 127 3.66 -11.86 -16.94
N PRO A 128 4.23 -12.98 -16.46
CA PRO A 128 3.62 -13.79 -15.43
C PRO A 128 3.27 -13.00 -14.16
N VAL A 129 2.06 -13.21 -13.64
CA VAL A 129 1.52 -12.50 -12.47
C VAL A 129 2.42 -12.64 -11.23
N TYR A 130 3.08 -13.79 -11.05
CA TYR A 130 3.99 -13.98 -9.92
C TYR A 130 5.23 -13.08 -9.99
N LEU A 131 5.76 -12.78 -11.19
CA LEU A 131 6.89 -11.86 -11.34
C LEU A 131 6.48 -10.42 -11.02
N GLN A 132 5.31 -10.01 -11.51
CA GLN A 132 4.75 -8.69 -11.19
C GLN A 132 4.55 -8.54 -9.68
N GLY A 133 3.92 -9.53 -9.02
CA GLY A 133 3.73 -9.49 -7.58
C GLY A 133 5.03 -9.52 -6.78
N LEU A 134 6.04 -10.27 -7.24
CA LEU A 134 7.37 -10.28 -6.61
C LEU A 134 8.06 -8.91 -6.71
N MET A 135 7.92 -8.20 -7.83
CA MET A 135 8.41 -6.82 -7.94
C MET A 135 7.74 -5.89 -6.92
N VAL A 136 6.43 -6.03 -6.71
CA VAL A 136 5.70 -5.24 -5.70
C VAL A 136 6.20 -5.56 -4.29
N LEU A 137 6.50 -6.82 -3.98
CA LEU A 137 7.09 -7.20 -2.69
C LEU A 137 8.48 -6.61 -2.48
N ILE A 138 9.35 -6.67 -3.50
CA ILE A 138 10.66 -6.01 -3.47
C ILE A 138 10.48 -4.51 -3.20
N TRP A 139 9.53 -3.87 -3.90
CA TRP A 139 9.21 -2.46 -3.67
C TRP A 139 8.74 -2.20 -2.24
N CYS A 140 7.85 -3.03 -1.71
CA CYS A 140 7.42 -2.91 -0.32
C CYS A 140 8.60 -2.96 0.66
N GLY A 141 9.52 -3.91 0.48
CA GLY A 141 10.73 -4.04 1.29
C GLY A 141 11.64 -2.81 1.20
N LEU A 142 11.93 -2.34 -0.02
CA LEU A 142 12.73 -1.14 -0.26
C LEU A 142 12.09 0.11 0.36
N TRP A 143 10.76 0.23 0.33
CA TRP A 143 10.03 1.32 0.96
C TRP A 143 10.22 1.32 2.48
N PHE A 144 10.05 0.15 3.14
CA PHE A 144 10.30 0.03 4.57
C PHE A 144 11.76 0.36 4.92
N GLU A 145 12.72 -0.14 4.15
CA GLU A 145 14.13 0.14 4.37
C GLU A 145 14.44 1.64 4.30
N ALA A 146 13.94 2.32 3.27
CA ALA A 146 14.12 3.76 3.09
C ALA A 146 13.51 4.56 4.26
N GLU A 147 12.28 4.22 4.65
CA GLU A 147 11.57 4.93 5.72
C GLU A 147 12.17 4.66 7.11
N LEU A 148 12.68 3.47 7.37
CA LEU A 148 13.27 3.10 8.67
C LEU A 148 14.73 3.55 8.83
N LYS A 149 15.48 3.73 7.73
CA LYS A 149 16.85 4.27 7.77
C LYS A 149 16.88 5.77 8.10
N THR A 150 15.88 6.51 7.66
CA THR A 150 15.78 7.97 7.87
C THR A 150 15.43 8.36 9.33
N ALA A 151 15.30 7.38 10.23
CA ALA A 151 14.88 7.58 11.62
C ALA A 151 16.03 7.66 12.65
N ARG A 152 17.28 7.83 12.21
CA ARG A 152 18.41 8.16 13.09
C ARG A 152 18.69 9.65 13.08
#